data_AF-A0A8B8AIA5-F1
#
_entry.id   AF-A0A8B8AIA5-F1
#
_cell.length_a   1.000
_cell.length_b   1.000
_cell.length_c   1.000
_cell.angle_alpha   90.00
_cell.angle_beta   90.00
_cell.angle_gamma   90.00
#
_symmetry.space_group_name_H-M   'P 1'
#
loop_
_entity.id
_entity.type
_entity.pdbx_description
1 polymer ?
#
loop_
_entity_poly.entity_id
_entity_poly.type
_entity_poly.pdbx_seq_one_letter_code
_entity_poly.pdbx_strand_id
1 'polypeptide(L)'
;MRPNWLIWASACCVKDGMEFTLIVLLIQLAVVSSKSCLESVSTLSYVSSCPDNEEDLSRAIQKKQCKNLANVQSCTKPDDFRYHCIPNSWRNATVEVCVPVIFSQGYCIKFDEGGSQLQELYDEDCTNFTRNNCPTRFISSDLMQYKQCNIIIKKQTKEWHESQENTPTNT
;
A
#
# COMPACT_ATOMS: atom_id res chain seq x y z
N MET A 1 20.84 45.25 -64.54
CA MET A 1 20.67 45.96 -63.25
C MET A 1 21.22 45.11 -62.09
N ARG A 2 21.45 45.72 -60.92
CA ARG A 2 21.48 45.09 -59.57
C ARG A 2 20.09 45.31 -58.91
N PRO A 3 19.73 44.77 -57.72
CA PRO A 3 20.41 43.81 -56.82
C PRO A 3 19.67 42.44 -56.86
N ASN A 4 19.47 41.56 -55.85
CA ASN A 4 19.74 41.56 -54.40
C ASN A 4 19.97 40.13 -53.83
N TRP A 5 19.83 39.93 -52.51
CA TRP A 5 20.20 38.74 -51.72
C TRP A 5 19.08 38.27 -50.75
N LEU A 6 19.34 37.17 -50.01
CA LEU A 6 18.61 36.61 -48.85
C LEU A 6 17.36 35.75 -49.21
N ILE A 7 16.93 34.71 -48.47
CA ILE A 7 17.30 34.15 -47.14
C ILE A 7 17.46 32.61 -47.23
N TRP A 8 18.35 32.01 -46.43
CA TRP A 8 18.27 30.57 -46.05
C TRP A 8 17.60 30.44 -44.67
N ALA A 9 16.46 29.75 -44.54
CA ALA A 9 15.88 29.38 -43.24
C ALA A 9 14.82 28.26 -43.30
N SER A 10 14.89 27.35 -42.33
CA SER A 10 13.78 26.63 -41.67
C SER A 10 12.70 25.92 -42.51
N ALA A 11 12.91 24.61 -42.74
CA ALA A 11 11.84 23.66 -43.11
C ALA A 11 11.88 22.35 -42.27
N CYS A 12 12.45 22.39 -41.06
CA CYS A 12 12.58 21.24 -40.16
C CYS A 12 12.01 21.55 -38.77
N CYS A 13 10.67 21.53 -38.60
CA CYS A 13 10.04 21.55 -37.27
C CYS A 13 8.53 21.19 -37.24
N VAL A 14 8.00 20.39 -38.18
CA VAL A 14 6.59 19.95 -38.16
C VAL A 14 6.45 18.47 -38.53
N LYS A 15 6.75 17.58 -37.57
CA LYS A 15 6.32 16.16 -37.63
C LYS A 15 6.20 15.47 -36.28
N ASP A 16 6.93 15.93 -35.27
CA ASP A 16 7.05 15.25 -33.96
C ASP A 16 6.12 15.81 -32.86
N GLY A 17 5.03 16.48 -33.23
CA GLY A 17 4.13 17.14 -32.26
C GLY A 17 2.99 16.28 -31.70
N MET A 18 2.59 15.22 -32.42
CA MET A 18 1.36 14.47 -32.14
C MET A 18 1.56 13.27 -31.19
N GLU A 19 2.70 12.57 -31.30
CA GLU A 19 3.05 11.46 -30.39
C GLU A 19 3.29 11.96 -28.96
N PHE A 20 4.03 13.06 -28.80
CA PHE A 20 4.34 13.62 -27.48
C PHE A 20 3.10 14.12 -26.73
N THR A 21 2.11 14.69 -27.44
CA THR A 21 0.84 15.10 -26.81
C THR A 21 0.00 13.91 -26.37
N LEU A 22 0.01 12.80 -27.13
CA LEU A 22 -0.59 11.52 -26.75
C LEU A 22 0.08 10.92 -25.51
N ILE A 23 1.42 10.84 -25.50
CA ILE A 23 2.21 10.34 -24.37
C ILE A 23 1.96 11.17 -23.10
N VAL A 24 1.92 12.51 -23.21
CA VAL A 24 1.60 13.39 -22.08
C VAL A 24 0.16 13.19 -21.59
N LEU A 25 -0.82 12.99 -22.48
CA LEU A 25 -2.19 12.66 -22.07
C LEU A 25 -2.27 11.36 -21.27
N LEU A 26 -1.57 10.32 -21.72
CA LEU A 26 -1.51 9.02 -21.03
C LEU A 26 -0.85 9.13 -19.65
N ILE A 27 0.22 9.94 -19.53
CA ILE A 27 0.89 10.20 -18.24
C ILE A 27 -0.05 10.91 -17.26
N GLN A 28 -0.81 11.92 -17.71
CA GLN A 28 -1.78 12.63 -16.84
C GLN A 28 -2.91 11.72 -16.35
N LEU A 29 -3.34 10.75 -17.18
CA LEU A 29 -4.34 9.74 -16.79
C LEU A 29 -3.79 8.66 -15.84
N ALA A 30 -2.47 8.47 -15.77
CA ALA A 30 -1.84 7.44 -14.96
C ALA A 30 -1.65 7.80 -13.47
N VAL A 31 -1.81 9.07 -13.08
CA VAL A 31 -1.54 9.54 -11.71
C VAL A 31 -2.72 9.26 -10.76
N VAL A 32 -3.05 7.98 -10.59
CA VAL A 32 -3.87 7.51 -9.46
C VAL A 32 -2.98 7.49 -8.22
N SER A 33 -2.72 8.68 -7.65
CA SER A 33 -2.06 8.78 -6.36
C SER A 33 -2.91 8.05 -5.31
N SER A 34 -2.30 7.11 -4.61
CA SER A 34 -2.78 6.75 -3.27
C SER A 34 -2.82 8.04 -2.45
N LYS A 35 -3.92 8.29 -1.75
CA LYS A 35 -4.05 9.45 -0.88
C LYS A 35 -3.51 9.09 0.50
N SER A 36 -2.36 9.67 0.84
CA SER A 36 -1.89 9.76 2.22
C SER A 36 -3.00 10.30 3.12
N CYS A 37 -3.32 9.58 4.19
CA CYS A 37 -4.40 9.91 5.11
C CYS A 37 -3.82 10.09 6.51
N LEU A 38 -3.47 11.32 6.90
CA LEU A 38 -2.81 11.59 8.18
C LEU A 38 -3.70 11.21 9.37
N GLU A 39 -5.02 11.34 9.21
CA GLU A 39 -6.02 10.84 10.16
C GLU A 39 -5.85 9.34 10.47
N SER A 40 -5.40 8.51 9.52
CA SER A 40 -5.13 7.08 9.75
C SER A 40 -4.04 6.84 10.78
N VAL A 41 -2.99 7.67 10.81
CA VAL A 41 -1.88 7.52 11.78
C VAL A 41 -2.37 7.68 13.21
N SER A 42 -3.36 8.55 13.45
CA SER A 42 -4.00 8.71 14.77
C SER A 42 -4.73 7.45 15.26
N THR A 43 -5.04 6.51 14.35
CA THR A 43 -5.72 5.25 14.65
C THR A 43 -4.78 4.06 14.81
N LEU A 44 -3.48 4.25 14.56
CA LEU A 44 -2.48 3.18 14.54
C LEU A 44 -2.33 2.53 15.93
N SER A 45 -2.30 1.19 15.97
CA SER A 45 -1.86 0.46 17.17
C SER A 45 -1.12 -0.82 16.80
N TYR A 46 0.08 -0.99 17.34
CA TYR A 46 0.81 -2.25 17.22
C TYR A 46 0.12 -3.37 17.98
N VAL A 47 0.11 -4.56 17.40
CA VAL A 47 -0.48 -5.79 18.00
C VAL A 47 0.46 -6.98 17.82
N SER A 48 0.32 -7.99 18.69
CA SER A 48 1.13 -9.22 18.62
C SER A 48 0.89 -10.04 17.35
N SER A 49 -0.34 -10.01 16.84
CA SER A 49 -0.84 -10.80 15.72
C SER A 49 -2.17 -10.21 15.25
N CYS A 50 -2.57 -10.50 14.01
CA CYS A 50 -3.92 -10.21 13.53
C CYS A 50 -4.94 -11.26 14.01
N PRO A 51 -6.25 -10.94 13.97
CA PRO A 51 -7.32 -11.90 14.19
C PRO A 51 -7.21 -13.14 13.30
N ASP A 52 -7.38 -14.33 13.90
CA ASP A 52 -7.18 -15.62 13.22
C ASP A 52 -8.50 -16.31 12.81
N ASN A 53 -9.65 -15.74 13.13
CA ASN A 53 -10.97 -16.26 12.78
C ASN A 53 -12.00 -15.11 12.67
N GLU A 54 -13.19 -15.43 12.16
CA GLU A 54 -14.26 -14.45 11.91
C GLU A 54 -14.78 -13.80 13.20
N GLU A 55 -14.83 -14.52 14.32
CA GLU A 55 -15.29 -13.97 15.60
C GLU A 55 -14.30 -12.93 16.15
N ASP A 56 -13.01 -13.29 16.21
CA ASP A 56 -11.94 -12.37 16.61
C ASP A 56 -11.84 -11.16 15.68
N LEU A 57 -12.04 -11.36 14.38
CA LEU A 57 -12.06 -10.30 13.37
C LEU A 57 -13.23 -9.34 13.59
N SER A 58 -14.44 -9.87 13.78
CA SER A 58 -15.62 -9.09 14.11
C SER A 58 -15.42 -8.30 15.42
N ARG A 59 -14.84 -8.93 16.45
CA ARG A 59 -14.53 -8.30 17.74
C ARG A 59 -13.50 -7.18 17.58
N ALA A 60 -12.48 -7.36 16.76
CA ALA A 60 -11.46 -6.34 16.49
C ALA A 60 -12.02 -5.15 15.68
N ILE A 61 -12.80 -5.40 14.63
CA ILE A 61 -13.48 -4.36 13.84
C ILE A 61 -14.40 -3.52 14.74
N GLN A 62 -15.19 -4.18 15.60
CA GLN A 62 -16.07 -3.50 16.56
C GLN A 62 -15.30 -2.68 17.60
N LYS A 63 -14.20 -3.21 18.12
CA LYS A 63 -13.32 -2.53 19.09
C LYS A 63 -12.61 -1.30 18.49
N LYS A 64 -12.16 -1.37 17.24
CA LYS A 64 -11.42 -0.29 16.57
C LYS A 64 -12.33 0.86 16.11
N GLN A 65 -13.62 0.61 15.95
CA GLN A 65 -14.65 1.62 15.64
C GLN A 65 -14.38 2.50 14.41
N CYS A 66 -13.69 2.00 13.37
CA CYS A 66 -13.34 2.79 12.18
C CYS A 66 -14.53 3.52 11.54
N LYS A 67 -15.75 2.96 11.62
CA LYS A 67 -17.00 3.60 11.14
C LYS A 67 -17.33 4.94 11.82
N ASN A 68 -16.89 5.15 13.06
CA ASN A 68 -17.10 6.42 13.76
C ASN A 68 -16.19 7.51 13.18
N LEU A 69 -14.92 7.18 12.94
CA LEU A 69 -13.94 8.08 12.34
C LEU A 69 -14.15 8.29 10.83
N ALA A 70 -14.71 7.29 10.13
CA ALA A 70 -15.00 7.33 8.70
C ALA A 70 -15.87 8.52 8.27
N ASN A 71 -16.75 9.01 9.16
CA ASN A 71 -17.62 10.16 8.93
C ASN A 71 -16.99 11.52 9.31
N VAL A 72 -15.74 11.53 9.81
CA VAL A 72 -15.03 12.72 10.30
C VAL A 72 -13.72 12.97 9.55
N GLN A 73 -13.04 11.91 9.08
CA GLN A 73 -11.86 12.00 8.22
C GLN A 73 -12.16 12.63 6.86
N SER A 74 -11.14 13.26 6.26
CA SER A 74 -11.24 14.03 5.01
C SER A 74 -10.67 13.31 3.78
N CYS A 75 -10.01 12.16 3.98
CA CYS A 75 -9.21 11.47 2.98
C CYS A 75 -10.03 10.81 1.86
N THR A 76 -11.14 10.16 2.24
CA THR A 76 -11.95 9.30 1.36
C THR A 76 -13.44 9.28 1.75
N LYS A 77 -14.28 8.52 1.02
CA LYS A 77 -15.69 8.30 1.40
C LYS A 77 -15.78 7.43 2.66
N PRO A 78 -16.81 7.59 3.52
CA PRO A 78 -16.92 6.80 4.74
C PRO A 78 -16.89 5.28 4.52
N ASP A 79 -17.54 4.77 3.47
CA ASP A 79 -17.56 3.34 3.13
C ASP A 79 -16.20 2.78 2.68
N ASP A 80 -15.25 3.64 2.34
CA ASP A 80 -13.90 3.28 1.89
C ASP A 80 -12.85 3.38 3.03
N PHE A 81 -13.19 3.98 4.18
CA PHE A 81 -12.28 4.12 5.33
C PHE A 81 -12.43 2.94 6.30
N ARG A 82 -11.65 1.87 6.08
CA ARG A 82 -11.89 0.55 6.70
C ARG A 82 -10.80 0.11 7.67
N TYR A 83 -11.19 -0.78 8.57
CA TYR A 83 -10.27 -1.54 9.43
C TYR A 83 -9.35 -2.42 8.58
N HIS A 84 -8.08 -2.39 8.91
CA HIS A 84 -7.08 -3.33 8.40
C HIS A 84 -6.19 -3.78 9.58
N CYS A 85 -5.79 -5.04 9.58
CA CYS A 85 -4.66 -5.52 10.36
C CYS A 85 -3.65 -6.16 9.41
N ILE A 86 -2.42 -5.64 9.41
CA ILE A 86 -1.40 -5.88 8.38
C ILE A 86 0.03 -5.64 8.93
N PRO A 87 1.09 -6.06 8.21
CA PRO A 87 2.46 -5.66 8.53
C PRO A 87 2.68 -4.14 8.47
N ASN A 88 3.58 -3.63 9.32
CA ASN A 88 4.13 -2.28 9.18
C ASN A 88 5.21 -2.20 8.07
N SER A 89 5.74 -1.00 7.81
CA SER A 89 6.68 -0.79 6.69
C SER A 89 8.05 -1.44 6.84
N TRP A 90 8.48 -1.74 8.06
CA TRP A 90 9.70 -2.51 8.31
C TRP A 90 9.45 -4.03 8.36
N ARG A 91 8.21 -4.48 8.17
CA ARG A 91 7.74 -5.88 8.30
C ARG A 91 8.19 -6.56 9.60
N ASN A 92 8.38 -5.79 10.68
CA ASN A 92 8.87 -6.29 11.96
C ASN A 92 7.79 -6.31 13.06
N ALA A 93 6.65 -5.65 12.83
CA ALA A 93 5.50 -5.64 13.71
C ALA A 93 4.18 -5.67 12.94
N THR A 94 3.13 -6.12 13.62
CA THR A 94 1.75 -6.08 13.13
C THR A 94 1.11 -4.77 13.58
N VAL A 95 0.30 -4.14 12.73
CA VAL A 95 -0.49 -2.95 13.07
C VAL A 95 -1.96 -3.11 12.74
N GLU A 96 -2.83 -2.69 13.65
CA GLU A 96 -4.22 -2.39 13.35
C GLU A 96 -4.37 -0.90 13.01
N VAL A 97 -5.09 -0.57 11.94
CA VAL A 97 -5.27 0.81 11.46
C VAL A 97 -6.62 0.98 10.74
N CYS A 98 -7.21 2.18 10.83
CA CYS A 98 -8.33 2.59 10.00
C CYS A 98 -7.79 3.44 8.84
N VAL A 99 -7.96 3.02 7.59
CA VAL A 99 -7.28 3.61 6.42
C VAL A 99 -8.12 3.46 5.15
N PRO A 100 -8.04 4.40 4.18
CA PRO A 100 -8.66 4.24 2.88
C PRO A 100 -8.25 2.92 2.22
N VAL A 101 -9.21 2.17 1.70
CA VAL A 101 -8.92 0.94 0.94
C VAL A 101 -8.17 1.24 -0.36
N ILE A 102 -7.35 0.28 -0.78
CA ILE A 102 -6.75 0.24 -2.12
C ILE A 102 -7.17 -1.04 -2.85
N PHE A 103 -7.03 -1.05 -4.17
CA PHE A 103 -7.06 -2.28 -4.95
C PHE A 103 -5.63 -2.83 -5.05
N SER A 104 -5.39 -4.03 -4.50
CA SER A 104 -4.15 -4.79 -4.77
C SER A 104 -4.27 -5.50 -6.11
N GLN A 105 -3.13 -5.71 -6.77
CA GLN A 105 -2.95 -6.38 -8.05
C GLN A 105 -2.46 -7.84 -7.90
N GLY A 106 -2.74 -8.46 -6.76
CA GLY A 106 -2.27 -9.81 -6.43
C GLY A 106 -1.12 -9.86 -5.41
N TYR A 107 -0.82 -8.74 -4.75
CA TYR A 107 0.26 -8.63 -3.76
C TYR A 107 -0.28 -8.47 -2.34
N CYS A 108 0.47 -8.96 -1.36
CA CYS A 108 0.25 -8.60 0.05
C CYS A 108 0.40 -7.08 0.25
N ILE A 109 -0.17 -6.54 1.33
CA ILE A 109 -0.21 -5.09 1.59
C ILE A 109 0.35 -4.81 2.99
N LYS A 110 1.12 -3.73 3.11
CA LYS A 110 1.62 -3.17 4.37
C LYS A 110 1.02 -1.79 4.63
N PHE A 111 1.12 -1.31 5.88
CA PHE A 111 0.94 0.11 6.19
C PHE A 111 2.28 0.85 6.08
N ASP A 112 2.27 2.00 5.42
CA ASP A 112 3.32 3.02 5.51
C ASP A 112 2.89 4.10 6.49
N GLU A 113 3.57 4.10 7.63
CA GLU A 113 3.36 5.05 8.73
C GLU A 113 3.85 6.45 8.35
N GLY A 114 4.92 6.56 7.56
CA GLY A 114 5.45 7.83 7.06
C GLY A 114 4.63 8.38 5.90
N GLY A 115 4.26 7.50 4.96
CA GLY A 115 3.33 7.82 3.86
C GLY A 115 1.87 7.97 4.30
N SER A 116 1.53 7.58 5.54
CA SER A 116 0.17 7.55 6.08
C SER A 116 -0.83 6.78 5.20
N GLN A 117 -0.42 5.65 4.61
CA GLN A 117 -1.20 4.95 3.57
C GLN A 117 -0.92 3.44 3.48
N LEU A 118 -1.76 2.73 2.72
CA LEU A 118 -1.48 1.37 2.28
C LEU A 118 -0.48 1.34 1.11
N GLN A 119 0.35 0.30 1.05
CA GLN A 119 1.30 0.03 -0.04
C GLN A 119 1.39 -1.48 -0.32
N GLU A 120 1.45 -1.85 -1.61
CA GLU A 120 1.69 -3.24 -2.04
C GLU A 120 3.12 -3.70 -1.68
N LEU A 121 3.28 -5.00 -1.41
CA LEU A 121 4.54 -5.69 -1.23
C LEU A 121 4.85 -6.48 -2.51
N TYR A 122 5.51 -5.85 -3.48
CA TYR A 122 5.74 -6.42 -4.82
C TYR A 122 6.65 -7.67 -4.86
N ASP A 123 7.31 -7.98 -3.75
CA ASP A 123 8.09 -9.20 -3.52
C ASP A 123 7.28 -10.32 -2.84
N GLU A 124 6.02 -10.06 -2.48
CA GLU A 124 5.11 -10.95 -1.73
C GLU A 124 3.81 -11.16 -2.52
N ASP A 125 3.94 -11.79 -3.70
CA ASP A 125 2.84 -12.15 -4.59
C ASP A 125 1.95 -13.25 -3.97
N CYS A 126 0.73 -12.88 -3.58
CA CYS A 126 -0.22 -13.80 -2.96
C CYS A 126 -1.02 -14.64 -3.97
N THR A 127 -0.89 -14.42 -5.27
CA THR A 127 -1.52 -15.26 -6.31
C THR A 127 -0.82 -16.61 -6.44
N ASN A 128 0.48 -16.63 -6.14
CA ASN A 128 1.36 -17.80 -6.16
C ASN A 128 1.33 -18.64 -4.85
N PHE A 129 0.51 -18.28 -3.87
CA PHE A 129 0.41 -19.01 -2.60
C PHE A 129 -0.17 -20.42 -2.78
N THR A 130 0.48 -21.43 -2.20
CA THR A 130 0.09 -22.85 -2.31
C THR A 130 -1.23 -23.22 -1.60
N ARG A 131 -1.77 -22.31 -0.78
CA ARG A 131 -3.06 -22.43 -0.09
C ARG A 131 -3.68 -21.05 0.07
N ASN A 132 -4.97 -20.91 -0.23
CA ASN A 132 -5.75 -19.67 -0.14
C ASN A 132 -5.04 -18.50 -0.83
N ASN A 133 -4.69 -18.68 -2.11
CA ASN A 133 -4.16 -17.61 -2.93
C ASN A 133 -5.19 -16.50 -3.16
N CYS A 134 -4.69 -15.28 -3.31
CA CYS A 134 -5.51 -14.14 -3.67
C CYS A 134 -5.76 -14.10 -5.19
N PRO A 135 -6.84 -13.47 -5.65
CA PRO A 135 -7.03 -13.18 -7.07
C PRO A 135 -6.06 -12.07 -7.52
N THR A 136 -5.85 -11.94 -8.82
CA THR A 136 -5.03 -10.87 -9.43
C THR A 136 -5.59 -9.45 -9.23
N ARG A 137 -6.77 -9.30 -8.63
CA ARG A 137 -7.29 -8.02 -8.13
C ARG A 137 -8.26 -8.21 -6.97
N PHE A 138 -8.03 -7.54 -5.84
CA PHE A 138 -8.92 -7.56 -4.66
C PHE A 138 -8.89 -6.21 -3.90
N ILE A 139 -9.85 -5.98 -3.00
CA ILE A 139 -9.87 -4.78 -2.14
C ILE A 139 -9.06 -5.06 -0.88
N SER A 140 -8.28 -4.09 -0.41
CA SER A 140 -7.31 -4.29 0.68
C SER A 140 -7.88 -4.84 2.00
N SER A 141 -9.18 -4.66 2.29
CA SER A 141 -9.83 -5.28 3.45
C SER A 141 -10.06 -6.79 3.29
N ASP A 142 -10.12 -7.31 2.06
CA ASP A 142 -10.24 -8.74 1.77
C ASP A 142 -8.95 -9.49 2.11
N LEU A 143 -7.81 -8.77 2.21
CA LEU A 143 -6.48 -9.31 2.53
C LEU A 143 -6.46 -10.18 3.79
N MET A 144 -7.34 -9.89 4.75
CA MET A 144 -7.44 -10.64 6.01
C MET A 144 -7.85 -12.11 5.81
N GLN A 145 -8.41 -12.46 4.64
CA GLN A 145 -8.67 -13.84 4.24
C GLN A 145 -7.38 -14.59 3.84
N TYR A 146 -6.38 -13.87 3.33
CA TYR A 146 -5.11 -14.41 2.81
C TYR A 146 -4.04 -14.46 3.92
N LYS A 147 -4.32 -15.22 4.98
CA LYS A 147 -3.52 -15.29 6.22
C LYS A 147 -1.99 -15.33 6.06
N GLN A 148 -1.48 -15.91 4.98
CA GLN A 148 -0.03 -15.96 4.72
C GLN A 148 0.60 -14.56 4.65
N CYS A 149 -0.13 -13.54 4.15
CA CYS A 149 0.33 -12.15 4.16
C CYS A 149 0.57 -11.57 5.57
N ASN A 150 -0.11 -12.09 6.60
CA ASN A 150 0.08 -11.67 7.99
C ASN A 150 1.31 -12.36 8.64
N ILE A 151 1.82 -13.44 8.04
CA ILE A 151 2.93 -14.26 8.57
C ILE A 151 4.30 -13.72 8.11
N ILE A 152 4.33 -12.89 7.05
CA ILE A 152 5.52 -12.19 6.51
C ILE A 152 6.35 -11.46 7.59
N ILE A 153 5.70 -11.08 8.69
CA ILE A 153 6.27 -10.36 9.84
C ILE A 153 7.43 -11.12 10.51
N LYS A 154 7.62 -12.43 10.23
CA LYS A 154 8.65 -13.26 10.88
C LYS A 154 9.60 -13.99 9.93
N LYS A 155 10.61 -13.27 9.43
CA LYS A 155 11.99 -13.83 9.37
C LYS A 155 12.80 -13.46 10.62
N GLN A 156 12.98 -12.17 10.90
CA GLN A 156 13.92 -11.72 11.94
C GLN A 156 13.50 -11.98 13.39
N THR A 157 12.21 -12.11 13.72
CA THR A 157 11.83 -12.30 15.15
C THR A 157 12.15 -13.69 15.69
N LYS A 158 12.49 -14.68 14.86
CA LYS A 158 13.10 -15.93 15.37
C LYS A 158 14.56 -15.70 15.73
N GLU A 159 15.31 -15.18 14.77
CA GLU A 159 16.74 -14.82 14.89
C GLU A 159 16.98 -13.90 16.11
N TRP A 160 16.10 -12.93 16.38
CA TRP A 160 16.20 -12.05 17.54
C TRP A 160 15.97 -12.78 18.88
N HIS A 161 14.95 -13.64 18.99
CA HIS A 161 14.73 -14.42 20.21
C HIS A 161 15.83 -15.48 20.43
N GLU A 162 16.25 -16.19 19.39
CA GLU A 162 17.37 -17.15 19.47
C GLU A 162 18.70 -16.45 19.84
N SER A 163 18.91 -15.19 19.42
CA SER A 163 20.09 -14.41 19.84
C SER A 163 20.05 -13.95 21.31
N GLN A 164 18.86 -13.76 21.89
CA GLN A 164 18.70 -13.39 23.31
C GLN A 164 18.89 -14.61 24.22
N GLU A 165 18.38 -15.78 23.83
CA GLU A 165 18.45 -17.02 24.63
C GLU A 165 19.87 -17.64 24.67
N ASN A 166 20.72 -17.34 23.69
CA ASN A 166 22.11 -17.83 23.62
C ASN A 166 23.16 -16.89 24.26
N THR A 167 22.76 -15.86 25.02
CA THR A 167 23.71 -14.98 25.72
C THR A 167 24.19 -15.64 27.03
N PRO A 168 25.50 -15.89 27.25
CA PRO A 168 25.97 -16.56 28.46
C PRO A 168 25.74 -15.72 29.73
N THR A 169 25.13 -16.33 30.74
CA THR A 169 24.99 -15.78 32.10
C THR A 169 26.35 -15.83 32.83
N ASN A 170 27.21 -14.84 32.57
CA ASN A 170 28.45 -14.68 33.33
C ASN A 170 28.13 -14.48 34.82
N THR A 171 28.78 -15.31 35.64
CA THR A 171 28.75 -15.29 37.12
C THR A 171 30.03 -14.66 37.64
#